data_AF-A0A3N5X4A1-F1
#
_entry.id   AF-A0A3N5X4A1-F1
#
_cell.length_a   1.000
_cell.length_b   1.000
_cell.length_c   1.000
_cell.angle_alpha   90.00
_cell.angle_beta   90.00
_cell.angle_gamma   90.00
#
_symmetry.space_group_name_H-M   'P 1'
#
loop_
_entity.id
_entity.type
_entity.pdbx_description
1 polymer ?
#
loop_
_entity_poly.entity_id
_entity_poly.type
_entity_poly.pdbx_seq_one_letter_code
_entity_poly.pdbx_strand_id
1 'polypeptide(L)'
;MFRTVEDFEHAWNEESGATLKVMAQLTDAALDQRVTPKGRSLGFLAWHLVLTLGEMTHKAGLAVEAPPEDAPAPGTAKEMIDAYGKAACSLAGEVKRKWPDASLQDELILYGEKWERRRVLSALILHQ
;
A
#
# COMPACT_ATOMS: atom_id res chain seq x y z
N MET A 1 -5.86 0.23 -17.13
CA MET A 1 -4.42 -0.02 -16.90
C MET A 1 -3.67 1.27 -17.18
N PHE A 2 -2.73 1.63 -16.30
CA PHE A 2 -1.93 2.85 -16.44
C PHE A 2 -1.07 2.80 -17.71
N ARG A 3 -1.10 3.90 -18.48
CA ARG A 3 -0.28 4.04 -19.70
C ARG A 3 1.00 4.83 -19.41
N THR A 4 0.91 5.77 -18.48
CA THR A 4 2.05 6.54 -17.98
C THR A 4 2.17 6.41 -16.46
N VAL A 5 3.35 6.74 -15.95
CA VAL A 5 3.59 6.89 -14.51
C VAL A 5 2.74 8.03 -13.95
N GLU A 6 2.53 9.11 -14.71
CA GLU A 6 1.71 10.24 -14.31
C GLU A 6 0.24 9.81 -14.06
N ASP A 7 -0.32 8.95 -14.93
CA ASP A 7 -1.65 8.38 -14.71
C ASP A 7 -1.73 7.65 -13.35
N PHE A 8 -0.68 6.89 -13.02
CA PHE A 8 -0.58 6.20 -11.74
C PHE A 8 -0.40 7.18 -10.58
N GLU A 9 0.50 8.16 -10.68
CA GLU A 9 0.74 9.14 -9.62
C GLU A 9 -0.56 9.90 -9.26
N HIS A 10 -1.36 10.26 -10.26
CA HIS A 10 -2.65 10.91 -10.04
C HIS A 10 -3.62 10.01 -9.27
N ALA A 11 -3.87 8.79 -9.77
CA ALA A 11 -4.77 7.85 -9.10
C ALA A 11 -4.25 7.47 -7.70
N TRP A 12 -2.94 7.26 -7.56
CA TRP A 12 -2.32 6.91 -6.29
C TRP A 12 -2.48 8.02 -5.25
N ASN A 13 -2.28 9.28 -5.64
CA ASN A 13 -2.46 10.42 -4.73
C ASN A 13 -3.93 10.56 -4.27
N GLU A 14 -4.88 10.32 -5.16
CA GLU A 14 -6.30 10.34 -4.82
C GLU A 14 -6.65 9.22 -3.83
N GLU A 15 -6.33 7.97 -4.17
CA GLU A 15 -6.71 6.78 -3.40
C GLU A 15 -5.95 6.68 -2.07
N SER A 16 -4.64 6.96 -2.07
CA SER A 16 -3.86 6.98 -0.84
C SER A 16 -4.26 8.15 0.08
N GLY A 17 -4.62 9.30 -0.49
CA GLY A 17 -5.17 10.42 0.25
C GLY A 17 -6.55 10.13 0.84
N ALA A 18 -7.43 9.44 0.11
CA ALA A 18 -8.72 8.97 0.62
C ALA A 18 -8.54 7.97 1.77
N THR A 19 -7.64 7.01 1.60
CA THR A 19 -7.29 6.02 2.63
C THR A 19 -6.79 6.71 3.90
N LEU A 20 -5.85 7.66 3.78
CA LEU A 20 -5.36 8.45 4.91
C LEU A 20 -6.47 9.22 5.63
N LYS A 21 -7.43 9.79 4.90
CA LYS A 21 -8.58 10.49 5.52
C LYS A 21 -9.43 9.56 6.36
N VAL A 22 -9.66 8.32 5.90
CA VAL A 22 -10.38 7.30 6.66
C VAL A 22 -9.56 6.85 7.87
N MET A 23 -8.28 6.53 7.68
CA MET A 23 -7.39 6.12 8.78
C MET A 23 -7.26 7.23 9.84
N ALA A 24 -7.28 8.50 9.45
CA ALA A 24 -7.22 9.64 10.37
C ALA A 24 -8.43 9.74 11.31
N GLN A 25 -9.51 9.00 11.06
CA GLN A 25 -10.65 8.90 11.99
C GLN A 25 -10.48 7.79 13.04
N LEU A 26 -9.45 6.95 12.92
CA LEU A 26 -9.17 5.90 13.89
C LEU A 26 -8.71 6.52 15.20
N THR A 27 -9.19 5.95 16.29
CA THR A 27 -8.71 6.21 17.65
C THR A 27 -8.11 4.93 18.21
N ASP A 28 -7.21 5.04 19.18
CA ASP A 28 -6.57 3.87 19.81
C ASP A 28 -7.62 2.91 20.39
N ALA A 29 -8.69 3.45 21.00
CA ALA A 29 -9.80 2.67 21.54
C ALA A 29 -10.60 1.91 20.47
N ALA A 30 -10.62 2.39 19.22
CA ALA A 30 -11.33 1.75 18.12
C ALA A 30 -10.53 0.61 17.48
N LEU A 31 -9.23 0.47 17.75
CA LEU A 31 -8.37 -0.52 17.08
C LEU A 31 -8.83 -1.96 17.31
N ASP A 32 -9.42 -2.25 18.47
CA ASP A 32 -9.96 -3.56 18.82
C ASP A 32 -11.38 -3.81 18.29
N GLN A 33 -12.03 -2.82 17.67
CA GLN A 33 -13.35 -2.99 17.07
C GLN A 33 -13.28 -4.01 15.94
N ARG A 34 -14.05 -5.10 16.06
CA ARG A 34 -14.10 -6.17 15.06
C ARG A 34 -15.26 -5.98 14.10
N VAL A 35 -15.05 -6.38 12.84
CA VAL A 35 -16.12 -6.41 11.81
C VAL A 35 -17.20 -7.44 12.16
N THR A 36 -16.77 -8.60 12.65
CA THR A 36 -17.62 -9.65 13.24
C THR A 36 -16.87 -10.27 14.43
N PRO A 37 -17.51 -11.04 15.33
CA PRO A 37 -16.82 -11.65 16.47
C PRO A 37 -15.56 -12.44 16.08
N LYS A 38 -15.57 -13.13 14.93
CA LYS A 38 -14.43 -13.90 14.40
C LYS A 38 -13.61 -13.15 13.32
N GLY A 39 -14.04 -11.97 12.91
CA GLY A 39 -13.44 -11.20 11.82
C GLY A 39 -12.14 -10.49 12.20
N ARG A 40 -11.62 -9.69 11.27
CA ARG A 40 -10.48 -8.79 11.54
C ARG A 40 -10.95 -7.58 12.34
N SER A 41 -10.04 -7.02 13.15
CA SER A 41 -10.28 -5.74 13.82
C SER A 41 -9.90 -4.56 12.92
N LEU A 42 -10.36 -3.36 13.27
CA LEU A 42 -9.97 -2.14 12.56
C LEU A 42 -8.45 -1.95 12.58
N GLY A 43 -7.80 -2.18 13.72
CA GLY A 43 -6.34 -2.10 13.83
C GLY A 43 -5.62 -3.13 12.96
N PHE A 44 -6.15 -4.35 12.86
CA PHE A 44 -5.60 -5.36 11.93
C PHE A 44 -5.69 -4.87 10.48
N LEU A 45 -6.86 -4.36 10.06
CA LEU A 45 -7.07 -3.91 8.68
C LEU A 45 -6.20 -2.70 8.34
N ALA A 46 -6.13 -1.72 9.23
CA ALA A 46 -5.27 -0.55 9.08
C ALA A 46 -3.79 -0.94 8.94
N TRP A 47 -3.31 -1.83 9.81
CA TRP A 47 -1.93 -2.30 9.74
C TRP A 47 -1.66 -3.18 8.50
N HIS A 48 -2.63 -4.00 8.10
CA HIS A 48 -2.54 -4.82 6.89
C HIS A 48 -2.32 -3.96 5.64
N LEU A 49 -2.98 -2.80 5.53
CA LEU A 49 -2.75 -1.85 4.43
C LEU A 49 -1.32 -1.32 4.44
N VAL A 50 -0.78 -0.94 5.61
CA VAL A 50 0.61 -0.49 5.75
C VAL A 50 1.59 -1.57 5.27
N LEU A 51 1.44 -2.79 5.77
CA LEU A 51 2.34 -3.90 5.48
C LEU A 51 2.32 -4.27 3.99
N THR A 52 1.14 -4.24 3.36
CA THR A 52 0.99 -4.59 1.93
C THR A 52 1.80 -3.65 1.04
N LEU A 53 1.92 -2.36 1.40
CA LEU A 53 2.74 -1.41 0.62
C LEU A 53 4.23 -1.78 0.62
N GLY A 54 4.74 -2.37 1.70
CA GLY A 54 6.10 -2.92 1.74
C GLY A 54 6.18 -4.27 1.04
N GLU A 55 5.41 -5.23 1.54
CA GLU A 55 5.42 -6.63 1.12
C GLU A 55 5.31 -6.80 -0.40
N MET A 56 4.24 -6.28 -1.01
CA MET A 56 3.95 -6.50 -2.42
C MET A 56 4.97 -5.79 -3.32
N THR A 57 5.35 -4.57 -2.95
CA THR A 57 6.21 -3.73 -3.78
C THR A 57 7.67 -4.15 -3.69
N HIS A 58 8.12 -4.65 -2.53
CA HIS A 58 9.43 -5.27 -2.36
C HIS A 58 9.57 -6.52 -3.22
N LYS A 59 8.55 -7.39 -3.23
CA LYS A 59 8.50 -8.56 -4.12
C LYS A 59 8.47 -8.15 -5.61
N ALA A 60 7.95 -6.95 -5.92
CA ALA A 60 8.01 -6.36 -7.26
C ALA A 60 9.32 -5.59 -7.56
N GLY A 61 10.31 -5.59 -6.66
CA GLY A 61 11.62 -4.97 -6.86
C GLY A 61 11.70 -3.46 -6.58
N LEU A 62 10.67 -2.88 -5.95
CA LEU A 62 10.68 -1.50 -5.45
C LEU A 62 11.13 -1.49 -3.99
N ALA A 63 11.96 -0.54 -3.59
CA ALA A 63 12.50 -0.43 -2.23
C ALA A 63 11.69 0.61 -1.43
N VAL A 64 10.42 0.31 -1.20
CA VAL A 64 9.51 1.20 -0.47
C VAL A 64 9.87 1.25 1.02
N GLU A 65 9.88 2.44 1.61
CA GLU A 65 10.10 2.64 3.04
C GLU A 65 8.87 2.24 3.85
N ALA A 66 8.74 0.94 4.11
CA ALA A 66 7.66 0.34 4.88
C ALA A 66 8.21 -0.65 5.92
N PRO A 67 7.43 -0.99 6.98
CA PRO A 67 7.78 -2.05 7.90
C PRO A 67 7.93 -3.42 7.21
N PRO A 68 8.69 -4.36 7.78
CA PRO A 68 8.74 -5.76 7.32
C PRO A 68 7.35 -6.42 7.31
N GLU A 69 7.12 -7.38 6.41
CA GLU A 69 5.83 -8.09 6.24
C GLU A 69 5.28 -8.73 7.53
N ASP A 70 6.16 -9.15 8.44
CA ASP A 70 5.83 -9.79 9.72
C ASP A 70 5.88 -8.84 10.93
N ALA A 71 6.03 -7.53 10.69
CA ALA A 71 6.12 -6.56 11.77
C ALA A 71 4.82 -6.52 12.59
N PRO A 72 4.91 -6.53 13.93
CA PRO A 72 3.73 -6.41 14.77
C PRO A 72 3.07 -5.05 14.58
N ALA A 73 1.74 -5.01 14.74
CA ALA A 73 1.01 -3.75 14.72
C ALA A 73 1.47 -2.84 15.88
N PRO A 74 1.68 -1.54 15.63
CA PRO A 74 2.05 -0.60 16.69
C PRO A 74 0.89 -0.38 17.67
N GLY A 75 1.18 0.30 18.79
CA GLY A 75 0.21 0.47 19.88
C GLY A 75 -0.83 1.56 19.62
N THR A 76 -0.60 2.46 18.66
CA THR A 76 -1.47 3.61 18.41
C THR A 76 -1.91 3.73 16.95
N ALA A 77 -3.10 4.29 16.75
CA ALA A 77 -3.61 4.59 15.42
C ALA A 77 -2.70 5.59 14.68
N LYS A 78 -2.14 6.55 15.42
CA LYS A 78 -1.21 7.56 14.88
C LYS A 78 0.01 6.92 14.24
N GLU A 79 0.63 5.94 14.88
CA GLU A 79 1.80 5.25 14.32
C GLU A 79 1.45 4.50 13.02
N MET A 80 0.26 3.91 12.93
CA MET A 80 -0.21 3.26 11.69
C MET A 80 -0.43 4.27 10.56
N ILE A 81 -1.03 5.43 10.87
CA ILE A 81 -1.27 6.51 9.90
C ILE A 81 0.06 7.07 9.38
N ASP A 82 0.99 7.37 10.28
CA ASP A 82 2.31 7.92 9.92
C ASP A 82 3.09 6.90 9.07
N ALA A 83 3.05 5.62 9.43
CA ALA A 83 3.70 4.55 8.67
C ALA A 83 3.08 4.38 7.27
N TYR A 84 1.75 4.39 7.15
CA TYR A 84 1.06 4.34 5.87
C TYR A 84 1.44 5.53 4.99
N GLY A 85 1.36 6.76 5.51
CA GLY A 85 1.69 7.96 4.75
C GLY A 85 3.14 7.98 4.26
N LYS A 86 4.08 7.51 5.10
CA LYS A 86 5.49 7.36 4.72
C LYS A 86 5.66 6.34 3.59
N ALA A 87 5.07 5.15 3.73
CA ALA A 87 5.15 4.09 2.74
C ALA A 87 4.50 4.50 1.41
N ALA A 88 3.34 5.14 1.44
CA ALA A 88 2.62 5.62 0.26
C ALA A 88 3.41 6.69 -0.51
N CYS A 89 4.05 7.63 0.20
CA CYS A 89 4.92 8.63 -0.41
C CYS A 89 6.18 8.00 -1.02
N SER A 90 6.81 7.06 -0.30
CA SER A 90 7.99 6.34 -0.78
C SER A 90 7.68 5.51 -2.04
N LEU A 91 6.52 4.84 -2.08
CA LEU A 91 6.06 4.09 -3.26
C LEU A 91 5.94 4.98 -4.49
N ALA A 92 5.29 6.14 -4.37
CA ALA A 92 5.16 7.08 -5.50
C ALA A 92 6.55 7.47 -6.05
N GLY A 93 7.49 7.81 -5.15
CA GLY A 93 8.87 8.14 -5.52
C GLY A 93 9.61 6.97 -6.18
N GLU A 94 9.44 5.75 -5.69
CA GLU A 94 10.06 4.56 -6.24
C GLU A 94 9.56 4.22 -7.64
N VAL A 95 8.24 4.28 -7.86
CA VAL A 95 7.65 4.05 -9.18
C VAL A 95 8.16 5.09 -10.17
N LYS A 96 8.11 6.38 -9.80
CA LYS A 96 8.61 7.49 -10.63
C LYS A 96 10.07 7.33 -11.01
N ARG A 97 10.91 6.86 -10.09
CA ARG A 97 12.35 6.71 -10.28
C ARG A 97 12.73 5.48 -11.11
N LYS A 98 12.05 4.35 -10.88
CA LYS A 98 12.50 3.05 -11.39
C LYS A 98 11.69 2.52 -12.58
N TRP A 99 10.43 2.92 -12.72
CA TRP A 99 9.52 2.37 -13.71
C TRP A 99 9.13 3.44 -14.74
N PRO A 100 9.99 3.80 -15.71
CA PRO A 100 9.59 4.71 -16.78
C PRO A 100 8.41 4.13 -17.57
N ASP A 101 7.61 4.99 -18.21
CA ASP A 101 6.38 4.63 -18.94
C ASP A 101 6.54 3.40 -19.84
N ALA A 102 7.62 3.35 -20.63
CA ALA A 102 7.91 2.26 -21.56
C ALA A 102 8.05 0.89 -20.89
N SER A 103 8.38 0.86 -19.59
CA SER A 103 8.59 -0.36 -18.81
C SER A 103 7.34 -0.85 -18.09
N LEU A 104 6.23 -0.09 -18.11
CA LEU A 104 5.01 -0.46 -17.37
C LEU A 104 4.36 -1.76 -17.87
N GLN A 105 4.69 -2.18 -19.09
CA GLN A 105 4.29 -3.45 -19.69
C GLN A 105 5.26 -4.60 -19.40
N ASP A 106 6.43 -4.31 -18.83
CA ASP A 106 7.41 -5.34 -18.52
C ASP A 106 6.84 -6.29 -17.45
N GLU A 107 7.12 -7.58 -17.62
CA GLU A 107 6.71 -8.63 -16.70
C GLU A 107 7.72 -8.76 -15.55
N LEU A 108 7.18 -9.08 -14.37
CA LEU A 108 7.93 -9.57 -13.22
C LEU A 108 7.21 -10.79 -12.63
N ILE A 109 7.92 -11.57 -11.81
CA ILE A 109 7.31 -12.68 -11.08
C ILE A 109 6.83 -12.16 -9.73
N LEU A 110 5.53 -12.26 -9.47
CA LEU A 110 4.90 -11.91 -8.21
C LEU A 110 3.95 -13.04 -7.82
N TYR A 111 4.07 -13.52 -6.58
CA TYR A 111 3.28 -14.66 -6.07
C TYR A 111 3.33 -15.93 -6.95
N GLY A 112 4.47 -16.15 -7.61
CA GLY A 112 4.66 -17.29 -8.52
C GLY A 112 4.02 -17.11 -9.91
N GLU A 113 3.41 -15.96 -10.18
CA GLU A 113 2.79 -15.63 -11.46
C GLU A 113 3.53 -14.52 -12.20
N LYS A 114 3.36 -14.46 -13.52
CA LYS A 114 3.84 -13.34 -14.35
C LYS A 114 2.85 -12.19 -14.31
N TRP A 115 3.30 -11.04 -13.82
CA TRP A 115 2.49 -9.83 -13.73
C TRP A 115 3.21 -8.68 -14.44
N GLU A 116 2.48 -7.91 -15.25
CA GLU A 116 2.99 -6.64 -15.77
C GLU A 116 3.10 -5.63 -14.62
N ARG A 117 4.10 -4.74 -14.63
CA ARG A 117 4.26 -3.69 -13.61
C ARG A 117 2.99 -2.85 -13.43
N ARG A 118 2.33 -2.45 -14.53
CA ARG A 118 1.05 -1.70 -14.47
C ARG A 118 -0.08 -2.48 -13.79
N ARG A 119 -0.06 -3.81 -13.85
CA ARG A 119 -1.01 -4.68 -13.14
C ARG A 119 -0.74 -4.65 -11.64
N VAL A 120 0.53 -4.69 -11.21
CA VAL A 120 0.90 -4.54 -9.79
C VAL A 120 0.39 -3.21 -9.24
N LEU A 121 0.61 -2.10 -9.94
CA LEU A 121 0.09 -0.78 -9.55
C LEU A 121 -1.43 -0.74 -9.43
N SER A 122 -2.13 -1.35 -10.39
CA SER A 122 -3.60 -1.42 -10.38
C SER A 122 -4.11 -2.28 -9.21
N ALA A 123 -3.42 -3.38 -8.90
CA ALA A 123 -3.77 -4.26 -7.79
C ALA A 123 -3.57 -3.58 -6.43
N LEU A 124 -2.52 -2.79 -6.26
CA LEU A 124 -2.30 -2.00 -5.04
C LEU A 124 -3.45 -1.05 -4.77
N ILE A 125 -3.93 -0.34 -5.80
CA ILE A 125 -5.08 0.57 -5.66
C ILE A 125 -6.36 -0.20 -5.32
N LEU A 126 -6.66 -1.29 -6.05
CA LEU A 126 -7.87 -2.08 -5.82
C LEU A 126 -7.87 -2.84 -4.49
N HIS A 127 -6.71 -3.06 -3.89
CA HIS A 127 -6.57 -3.76 -2.61
C HIS A 127 -6.88 -2.86 -1.41
N GLN A 128 -6.72 -1.54 -1.54
CA GLN A 128 -6.97 -0.56 -0.47
C GLN A 128 -8.46 -0.53 -0.10
#